data_AF-A0A7Y3KL00-F1
#
_entry.id   AF-A0A7Y3KL00-F1
#
_cell.length_a   1.000
_cell.length_b   1.000
_cell.length_c   1.000
_cell.angle_alpha   90.00
_cell.angle_beta   90.00
_cell.angle_gamma   90.00
#
_symmetry.space_group_name_H-M   'P 1'
#
loop_
_entity.id
_entity.type
_entity.pdbx_description
1 polymer ?
#
loop_
_entity_poly.entity_id
_entity_poly.type
_entity_poly.pdbx_seq_one_letter_code
_entity_poly.pdbx_strand_id
1 'polypeptide(L)' 'MLDKFIEYLKYERNFSKHTVLAYQTDLDQYHSYLKDTYDLAKPEEAASPMIRSWLASLLQDKTSARTVVRKA' A
#
# COMPACT_ATOMS: atom_id res chain seq x y z
N MET A 1 -10.65 9.36 -3.49
CA MET A 1 -9.27 9.86 -3.26
C MET A 1 -8.27 8.82 -3.72
N LEU A 2 -8.42 7.56 -3.28
CA LEU A 2 -7.67 6.42 -3.82
C LEU A 2 -7.74 6.34 -5.35
N ASP A 3 -8.95 6.46 -5.90
CA ASP A 3 -9.19 6.36 -7.35
C ASP A 3 -8.44 7.45 -8.12
N LYS A 4 -8.36 8.67 -7.57
CA LYS A 4 -7.61 9.78 -8.19
C LYS A 4 -6.11 9.51 -8.22
N PHE A 5 -5.56 8.90 -7.17
CA PHE A 5 -4.16 8.52 -7.13
C PHE A 5 -3.87 7.35 -8.08
N ILE A 6 -4.78 6.38 -8.17
CA ILE A 6 -4.71 5.27 -9.12
C ILE A 6 -4.82 5.75 -10.57
N GLU A 7 -5.72 6.68 -10.86
CA GLU A 7 -5.84 7.35 -12.16
C GLU A 7 -4.58 8.13 -12.49
N TYR A 8 -4.00 8.87 -11.54
CA TYR A 8 -2.71 9.53 -11.71
C TYR A 8 -1.60 8.51 -12.08
N LEU A 9 -1.50 7.39 -11.35
CA LEU A 9 -0.51 6.35 -11.65
C LEU A 9 -0.71 5.72 -13.03
N LYS A 10 -1.97 5.56 -13.45
CA LYS A 10 -2.34 4.94 -14.72
C LYS A 10 -2.13 5.89 -15.91
N TYR A 11 -2.56 7.14 -15.80
CA TYR A 11 -2.61 8.08 -16.92
C TYR A 11 -1.39 9.02 -16.97
N GLU A 12 -0.97 9.56 -15.83
CA GLU A 12 0.16 10.51 -15.77
C GLU A 12 1.51 9.77 -15.72
N ARG A 13 1.56 8.61 -15.06
CA ARG A 13 2.80 7.80 -14.93
C ARG A 13 2.87 6.60 -15.89
N ASN A 14 1.80 6.33 -16.63
CA ASN A 14 1.66 5.25 -17.60
C ASN A 14 2.13 3.86 -17.08
N PHE A 15 1.85 3.58 -15.81
CA PHE A 15 2.22 2.31 -15.21
C PHE A 15 1.37 1.15 -15.76
N SER A 16 1.97 -0.02 -15.87
CA SER A 16 1.27 -1.22 -16.33
C SER A 16 0.08 -1.54 -15.42
N LYS A 17 -0.94 -2.21 -15.98
CA LYS A 17 -2.13 -2.64 -15.22
C LYS A 17 -1.76 -3.43 -13.95
N HIS A 18 -0.73 -4.27 -14.03
CA HIS A 18 -0.24 -5.04 -12.89
C HIS A 18 0.44 -4.18 -11.82
N THR A 19 1.18 -3.15 -12.23
CA THR A 19 1.76 -2.18 -11.29
C THR A 19 0.65 -1.41 -10.60
N VAL A 20 -0.33 -0.89 -11.34
CA VAL A 20 -1.47 -0.17 -10.76
C VAL A 20 -2.24 -1.04 -9.76
N LEU A 21 -2.52 -2.31 -10.10
CA LEU A 21 -3.19 -3.25 -9.21
C LEU A 21 -2.38 -3.53 -7.93
N ALA A 22 -1.07 -3.66 -8.04
CA ALA A 22 -0.20 -3.83 -6.88
C ALA A 22 -0.28 -2.62 -5.94
N TYR A 23 -0.19 -1.40 -6.49
CA TYR A 23 -0.36 -0.18 -5.70
C TYR A 23 -1.74 -0.08 -5.04
N GLN A 24 -2.81 -0.45 -5.73
CA GLN A 24 -4.14 -0.49 -5.15
C GLN A 24 -4.21 -1.47 -3.98
N THR A 25 -3.66 -2.67 -4.15
CA THR A 25 -3.62 -3.71 -3.12
C THR A 25 -2.84 -3.23 -1.89
N ASP A 26 -1.69 -2.61 -2.09
CA ASP A 26 -0.86 -2.07 -1.01
C ASP A 26 -1.59 -0.96 -0.24
N LEU A 27 -2.33 -0.10 -0.94
CA LEU A 27 -3.10 0.98 -0.31
C LEU A 27 -4.31 0.46 0.48
N ASP A 28 -4.98 -0.58 -0.01
CA ASP A 28 -6.10 -1.22 0.70
C ASP A 28 -5.60 -1.91 1.98
N GLN A 29 -4.44 -2.56 1.92
CA GLN A 29 -3.75 -3.12 3.08
C GLN A 29 -3.36 -2.04 4.08
N TYR A 30 -2.81 -0.92 3.60
CA TYR A 30 -2.47 0.22 4.45
C TYR A 30 -3.69 0.78 5.17
N HIS A 31 -4.80 0.97 4.45
CA HIS A 31 -6.05 1.45 5.02
C HIS A 31 -6.58 0.51 6.11
N SER A 32 -6.56 -0.79 5.85
CA SER A 32 -6.96 -1.81 6.82
C SER A 32 -6.07 -1.79 8.06
N TYR A 33 -4.74 -1.74 7.86
CA TYR A 33 -3.78 -1.66 8.96
C TYR A 33 -3.99 -0.43 9.85
N LEU A 34 -4.23 0.74 9.25
CA LEU A 34 -4.50 1.97 9.99
C LEU A 34 -5.76 1.87 10.85
N LYS A 35 -6.82 1.28 10.28
CA LYS A 35 -8.07 1.06 11.00
C LYS A 35 -7.88 0.07 12.15
N ASP A 36 -7.20 -1.04 11.90
CA ASP A 36 -7.06 -2.11 12.90
C ASP A 36 -6.07 -1.74 14.02
N THR A 37 -5.02 -0.99 13.71
CA THR A 37 -3.93 -0.66 14.66
C THR A 37 -4.16 0.66 15.38
N TYR A 38 -4.77 1.65 14.72
CA TYR A 38 -4.88 3.02 15.22
C TYR A 38 -6.33 3.53 15.27
N ASP A 39 -7.32 2.71 14.94
CA ASP A 39 -8.74 3.10 14.76
C ASP A 39 -8.90 4.30 13.78
N LEU A 40 -7.96 4.40 12.83
CA LEU A 40 -7.88 5.53 11.93
C LEU A 40 -8.55 5.19 10.59
N ALA A 41 -9.77 5.69 10.41
CA ALA A 41 -10.54 5.47 9.19
C ALA A 41 -10.04 6.30 7.99
N LYS A 42 -9.23 7.33 8.21
CA LYS A 42 -8.80 8.26 7.15
C LYS A 42 -7.28 8.21 6.98
N PRO A 43 -6.76 7.60 5.90
CA PRO A 43 -5.32 7.48 5.66
C PRO A 43 -4.59 8.82 5.53
N GLU A 44 -5.31 9.86 5.12
CA GLU A 44 -4.82 11.25 5.01
C GLU A 44 -4.50 11.91 6.37
N GLU A 45 -5.06 11.39 7.46
CA GLU A 45 -4.78 11.86 8.83
C GLU A 45 -3.59 11.09 9.46
N ALA A 46 -3.02 10.11 8.75
CA ALA A 46 -1.96 9.28 9.27
C ALA A 46 -0.64 10.06 9.42
N ALA A 47 -0.06 10.02 10.60
CA ALA A 47 1.23 10.63 10.88
C ALA A 47 2.39 9.77 10.34
N SER A 48 3.53 10.38 10.04
CA SER A 48 4.72 9.67 9.55
C SER A 48 5.19 8.48 10.41
N PRO A 49 5.03 8.46 11.75
CA PRO A 49 5.28 7.25 12.55
C PRO A 49 4.37 6.06 12.20
N MET A 50 3.09 6.29 11.88
CA MET A 50 2.13 5.23 11.53
C MET A 50 2.50 4.57 10.19
N ILE A 51 2.94 5.38 9.21
CA ILE A 51 3.46 4.89 7.93
C ILE A 51 4.69 3.99 8.16
N ARG A 52 5.64 4.42 9.00
CA ARG A 52 6.84 3.63 9.33
C ARG A 52 6.50 2.34 10.05
N SER A 53 5.50 2.37 10.94
CA SER A 53 5.00 1.18 11.62
C SER A 53 4.38 0.18 10.64
N TRP A 54 3.60 0.65 9.66
CA TRP A 54 3.06 -0.19 8.60
C TRP A 54 4.18 -0.81 7.74
N LEU A 55 5.19 -0.02 7.35
CA LEU A 55 6.34 -0.57 6.61
C LEU A 55 7.09 -1.63 7.44
N ALA A 56 7.19 -1.45 8.76
CA ALA A 56 7.77 -2.44 9.65
C ALA A 56 6.92 -3.70 9.77
N SER A 57 5.58 -3.58 9.83
CA SER A 57 4.68 -4.73 9.86
C SER A 57 4.76 -5.53 8.56
N LEU A 58 4.86 -4.87 7.40
CA LEU A 58 5.11 -5.53 6.11
C LEU A 58 6.45 -6.31 6.08
N LEU A 59 7.47 -5.83 6.79
CA LEU A 59 8.75 -6.54 6.90
C LEU A 59 8.67 -7.74 7.85
N GLN A 60 7.84 -7.66 8.89
CA GLN A 60 7.60 -8.75 9.85
C GLN A 60 6.67 -9.83 9.26
N ASP A 61 5.65 -9.43 8.48
CA ASP A 61 4.74 -10.33 7.78
C ASP A 61 5.40 -11.05 6.58
N LYS A 62 6.67 -10.77 6.27
CA LYS A 62 7.48 -11.56 5.32
C LYS A 62 7.88 -12.94 5.86
N THR A 63 6.96 -13.63 6.53
CA THR A 63 6.94 -15.10 6.59
C THR A 63 6.44 -15.67 5.26
N SER A 64 7.12 -15.36 4.17
CA SER A 64 7.17 -16.14 2.94
C SER A 64 8.13 -15.45 1.98
N ALA A 65 9.38 -15.91 1.99
CA ALA A 65 10.45 -15.54 1.08
C ALA A 65 10.18 -15.97 -0.39
N ARG A 66 8.92 -15.98 -0.87
CA ARG A 66 8.54 -16.55 -2.17
C ARG A 66 7.87 -15.60 -3.16
N THR A 67 7.61 -14.34 -2.81
CA THR A 67 7.07 -13.35 -3.77
C THR A 67 8.14 -12.42 -4.33
N VAL A 68 9.42 -12.63 -3.99
CA VAL A 68 10.55 -11.88 -4.57
C VAL A 68 10.94 -12.40 -5.97
N VAL A 69 10.58 -13.63 -6.34
CA VAL A 69 11.04 -14.27 -7.60
C VAL A 69 9.97 -14.28 -8.71
N ARG A 70 9.20 -13.19 -8.85
CA ARG A 70 8.33 -13.01 -10.03
C ARG A 70 8.19 -11.57 -10.51
N LYS A 71 9.24 -10.77 -10.32
CA LYS A 71 9.45 -9.46 -10.97
C LYS A 71 10.88 -9.31 -11.54
N ALA A 72 11.53 -10.43 -11.88
CA ALA A 72 12.70 -10.41 -12.75
C ALA A 72 12.23 -10.59 -14.20
#